data_AF-A0A7S3YNI2-F1
#
_entry.id   AF-A0A7S3YNI2-F1
#
_cell.length_a   1.000
_cell.length_b   1.000
_cell.length_c   1.000
_cell.angle_alpha   90.00
_cell.angle_beta   90.00
_cell.angle_gamma   90.00
#
_symmetry.space_group_name_H-M   'P 1'
#
loop_
_entity.id
_entity.type
_entity.pdbx_description
1 polymer ?
#
loop_
_entity_poly.entity_id
_entity_poly.type
_entity_poly.pdbx_seq_one_letter_code
_entity_poly.pdbx_strand_id
1 'polypeptide(L)'
;LRARVAGAGATAEDMEILEKNTDYHGCSGSDPFIKRFWAMLRSLTDEQRSDFLKFVWGRSRLPPRGEPWRQRFSIHAHGPEHHPTLLPVAHTCIFKLCLPRYDTPELMREKVLLAVQNCMSVDIDGAANEGAALVAWEVDEALAAAEEAVS
;
A
#
# COMPACT_ATOMS: atom_id res chain seq x y z
N LEU A 1 19.12 -3.30 -34.66
CA LEU A 1 19.40 -2.85 -33.29
C LEU A 1 18.10 -2.99 -32.47
N ARG A 2 17.95 -4.07 -31.69
CA ARG A 2 16.84 -4.18 -30.74
C ARG A 2 17.18 -3.30 -29.54
N ALA A 3 16.54 -2.14 -29.45
CA ALA A 3 16.62 -1.31 -28.26
C ALA A 3 16.12 -2.15 -27.07
N ARG A 4 17.05 -2.53 -26.19
CA ARG A 4 16.71 -3.05 -24.87
C ARG A 4 16.13 -1.84 -24.13
N VAL A 5 14.81 -1.71 -24.08
CA VAL A 5 14.16 -0.78 -23.17
C VAL A 5 14.55 -1.29 -21.78
N ALA A 6 15.60 -0.71 -21.20
CA ALA A 6 15.82 -0.79 -19.76
C ALA A 6 14.49 -0.33 -19.16
N GLY A 7 13.78 -1.24 -18.51
CA GLY A 7 12.47 -0.97 -17.96
C GLY A 7 12.63 0.06 -16.86
N ALA A 8 12.55 1.35 -17.20
CA ALA A 8 12.51 2.45 -16.25
C ALA A 8 11.48 2.10 -15.16
N GLY A 9 11.90 2.11 -13.90
CA GLY A 9 11.02 1.86 -12.78
C GLY A 9 9.92 2.92 -12.71
N ALA A 10 9.05 2.80 -11.70
CA ALA A 10 8.02 3.79 -11.48
C ALA A 10 8.66 5.09 -10.97
N THR A 11 8.30 6.20 -11.60
CA THR A 11 8.88 7.52 -11.34
C THR A 11 8.20 8.20 -10.14
N ALA A 12 8.79 9.31 -9.66
CA ALA A 12 8.13 10.12 -8.63
C ALA A 12 6.83 10.75 -9.17
N GLU A 13 6.81 11.13 -10.45
CA GLU A 13 5.62 11.63 -11.14
C GLU A 13 4.50 10.58 -11.20
N ASP A 14 4.84 9.29 -11.37
CA ASP A 14 3.85 8.22 -11.28
C ASP A 14 3.17 8.20 -9.91
N MET A 15 3.90 8.47 -8.82
CA MET A 15 3.30 8.52 -7.48
C MET A 15 2.33 9.69 -7.33
N GLU A 16 2.58 10.82 -7.98
CA GLU A 16 1.63 11.95 -7.99
C GLU A 16 0.35 11.62 -8.76
N ILE A 17 0.47 10.89 -9.86
CA ILE A 17 -0.70 10.44 -10.63
C ILE A 17 -1.50 9.44 -9.78
N LEU A 18 -0.82 8.51 -9.11
CA LEU A 18 -1.46 7.56 -8.21
C LEU A 18 -2.19 8.30 -7.08
N GLU A 19 -1.56 9.27 -6.42
CA GLU A 19 -2.16 10.09 -5.36
C GLU A 19 -3.44 10.80 -5.83
N LYS A 20 -3.41 11.39 -7.03
CA LYS A 20 -4.61 12.03 -7.64
C LYS A 20 -5.71 11.03 -7.97
N ASN A 21 -5.37 9.76 -8.20
CA ASN A 21 -6.30 8.67 -8.47
C ASN A 21 -6.51 7.75 -7.25
N THR A 22 -6.44 8.33 -6.06
CA THR A 22 -6.65 7.61 -4.79
C THR A 22 -7.94 8.04 -4.10
N ASP A 23 -8.67 7.05 -3.57
CA ASP A 23 -9.79 7.23 -2.65
C ASP A 23 -9.35 6.88 -1.22
N TYR A 24 -9.92 7.58 -0.23
CA TYR A 24 -9.54 7.46 1.18
C TYR A 24 -10.73 6.99 2.01
N HIS A 25 -10.50 5.99 2.88
CA HIS A 25 -11.50 5.42 3.78
C HIS A 25 -10.97 5.42 5.21
N GLY A 26 -11.76 5.93 6.17
CA GLY A 26 -11.31 6.12 7.56
C GLY A 26 -10.19 7.16 7.73
N CYS A 27 -9.89 7.92 6.67
CA CYS A 27 -8.88 8.98 6.62
C CYS A 27 -9.17 9.93 5.46
N SER A 28 -8.39 11.00 5.38
CA SER A 28 -8.41 12.00 4.31
C SER A 28 -7.01 12.25 3.76
N GLY A 29 -6.92 12.65 2.49
CA GLY A 29 -5.67 13.12 1.87
C GLY A 29 -5.00 14.29 2.63
N SER A 30 -5.76 15.02 3.45
CA SER A 30 -5.24 16.10 4.30
C SER A 30 -4.50 15.61 5.55
N ASP A 31 -4.68 14.35 5.94
CA ASP A 31 -4.21 13.82 7.22
C ASP A 31 -2.68 13.76 7.26
N PRO A 32 -2.05 14.07 8.42
CA PRO A 32 -0.59 14.09 8.52
C PRO A 32 0.07 12.76 8.14
N PHE A 33 -0.52 11.62 8.51
CA PHE A 33 0.04 10.31 8.18
C PHE A 33 -0.09 10.00 6.68
N ILE A 34 -1.19 10.39 6.02
CA ILE A 34 -1.34 10.24 4.57
C ILE A 34 -0.34 11.13 3.81
N LYS A 35 -0.13 12.37 4.25
CA LYS A 35 0.91 13.24 3.68
C LYS A 35 2.31 12.65 3.83
N ARG A 36 2.62 12.08 5.00
CA ARG A 36 3.89 11.36 5.23
C ARG A 36 4.04 10.18 4.28
N PHE A 37 2.97 9.42 4.06
CA PHE A 37 2.97 8.28 3.16
C PHE A 37 3.34 8.67 1.72
N TRP A 38 2.67 9.68 1.17
CA TRP A 38 2.97 10.16 -0.18
C TRP A 38 4.36 10.80 -0.30
N ALA A 39 4.80 11.55 0.72
CA ALA A 39 6.15 12.09 0.77
C ALA A 39 7.20 10.98 0.80
N MET A 40 6.96 9.92 1.59
CA MET A 40 7.82 8.74 1.67
C MET A 40 7.91 8.05 0.30
N LEU A 41 6.78 7.75 -0.36
CA LEU A 41 6.78 7.11 -1.69
C LEU A 41 7.56 7.90 -2.75
N ARG A 42 7.43 9.24 -2.75
CA ARG A 42 8.20 10.12 -3.63
C ARG A 42 9.71 10.10 -3.33
N SER A 43 10.10 9.86 -2.09
CA SER A 43 11.51 9.78 -1.68
C SER A 43 12.19 8.45 -2.01
N LEU A 44 11.43 7.42 -2.37
CA LEU A 44 11.98 6.10 -2.71
C LEU A 44 12.78 6.12 -4.03
N THR A 45 13.48 5.03 -4.33
CA THR A 45 14.08 4.83 -5.66
C THR A 45 13.03 4.40 -6.68
N ASP A 46 13.36 4.49 -7.98
CA ASP A 46 12.45 4.03 -9.04
C ASP A 46 12.10 2.54 -8.92
N GLU A 47 13.08 1.73 -8.50
CA GLU A 47 12.91 0.30 -8.27
C GLU A 47 11.97 0.03 -7.10
N GLN A 48 12.19 0.71 -5.96
CA GLN A 48 11.33 0.58 -4.78
C GLN A 48 9.89 1.02 -5.06
N ARG A 49 9.69 2.06 -5.86
CA ARG A 49 8.34 2.46 -6.31
C ARG A 49 7.70 1.41 -7.21
N SER A 50 8.47 0.83 -8.13
CA SER A 50 7.97 -0.27 -8.97
C SER A 50 7.58 -1.49 -8.14
N ASP A 51 8.35 -1.81 -7.11
CA ASP A 51 8.06 -2.90 -6.19
C ASP A 51 6.84 -2.60 -5.32
N PHE A 52 6.69 -1.36 -4.87
CA PHE A 52 5.46 -0.91 -4.21
C PHE A 52 4.23 -1.08 -5.12
N LEU A 53 4.31 -0.67 -6.40
CA LEU A 53 3.20 -0.88 -7.34
C LEU A 53 2.88 -2.37 -7.54
N LYS A 54 3.89 -3.25 -7.58
CA LYS A 54 3.65 -4.70 -7.62
C LYS A 54 2.93 -5.19 -6.35
N PHE A 55 3.33 -4.67 -5.20
CA PHE A 55 2.71 -4.99 -3.91
C PHE A 55 1.22 -4.59 -3.84
N VAL A 56 0.84 -3.40 -4.33
CA VAL A 56 -0.56 -2.93 -4.25
C VAL A 56 -1.44 -3.28 -5.45
N TRP A 57 -0.85 -3.58 -6.61
CA TRP A 57 -1.59 -3.72 -7.87
C TRP A 57 -1.12 -4.88 -8.76
N GLY A 58 -0.08 -5.61 -8.37
CA GLY A 58 0.46 -6.73 -9.16
C GLY A 58 1.13 -6.31 -10.47
N ARG A 59 1.31 -5.00 -10.70
CA ARG A 59 1.95 -4.44 -11.91
C ARG A 59 3.05 -3.49 -11.51
N SER A 60 4.11 -3.42 -12.30
CA SER A 60 5.26 -2.55 -12.01
C SER A 60 5.09 -1.08 -12.40
N ARG A 61 3.99 -0.72 -13.10
CA ARG A 61 3.76 0.61 -13.70
C ARG A 61 2.29 0.94 -13.88
N LEU A 62 1.96 2.23 -13.76
CA LEU A 62 0.63 2.82 -14.01
C LEU A 62 0.14 2.63 -15.44
N PRO A 63 -1.19 2.69 -15.70
CA PRO A 63 -1.71 2.69 -17.05
C PRO A 63 -1.09 3.86 -17.85
N PRO A 64 -0.87 3.70 -19.16
CA PRO A 64 -0.40 4.79 -20.01
C PRO A 64 -1.27 6.05 -19.84
N ARG A 65 -0.64 7.23 -19.93
CA ARG A 65 -1.37 8.52 -19.86
C ARG A 65 -2.48 8.54 -20.92
N GLY A 66 -3.71 8.83 -20.48
CA GLY A 66 -4.89 8.89 -21.35
C GLY A 66 -5.69 7.59 -21.39
N GLU A 67 -5.20 6.48 -20.84
CA GLU A 67 -6.03 5.30 -20.63
C GLU A 67 -6.92 5.45 -19.37
N PRO A 68 -8.19 5.01 -19.44
CA PRO A 68 -9.08 5.05 -18.29
C PRO A 68 -8.62 4.08 -17.21
N TRP A 69 -8.61 4.55 -15.97
CA TRP A 69 -8.38 3.70 -14.80
C TRP A 69 -9.58 2.79 -14.61
N ARG A 70 -9.38 1.48 -14.75
CA ARG A 70 -10.44 0.48 -14.52
C ARG A 70 -10.82 0.37 -13.03
N GLN A 71 -9.92 0.76 -12.15
CA GLN A 71 -10.06 0.74 -10.71
C GLN A 71 -9.21 1.87 -10.11
N ARG A 72 -9.73 2.54 -9.09
CA ARG A 72 -9.01 3.56 -8.32
C ARG A 72 -8.21 2.89 -7.21
N PHE A 73 -7.08 3.48 -6.86
CA PHE A 73 -6.33 3.04 -5.70
C PHE A 73 -7.11 3.46 -4.45
N SER A 74 -7.27 2.59 -3.46
CA SER A 74 -7.96 2.93 -2.21
C SER A 74 -7.02 2.76 -1.02
N ILE A 75 -6.94 3.77 -0.16
CA ILE A 75 -6.21 3.71 1.10
C ILE A 75 -7.22 3.69 2.25
N HIS A 76 -7.12 2.65 3.06
CA HIS A 76 -7.92 2.47 4.26
C HIS A 76 -7.01 2.68 5.46
N ALA A 77 -7.38 3.61 6.36
CA ALA A 77 -6.73 3.65 7.66
C ALA A 77 -7.01 2.33 8.38
N HIS A 78 -5.98 1.71 8.92
CA HIS A 78 -6.06 0.38 9.50
C HIS A 78 -5.50 0.37 10.93
N GLY A 79 -6.20 -0.33 11.83
CA GLY A 79 -5.79 -0.51 13.22
C GLY A 79 -6.04 0.71 14.11
N PRO A 80 -5.85 0.58 15.44
CA PRO A 80 -6.01 1.69 16.35
C PRO A 80 -4.92 2.75 16.14
N GLU A 81 -5.04 3.92 16.78
CA GLU A 81 -3.99 4.95 16.69
C GLU A 81 -2.69 4.46 17.36
N HIS A 82 -1.54 4.80 16.78
CA HIS A 82 -0.22 4.52 17.33
C HIS A 82 0.17 3.02 17.41
N HIS A 83 0.07 2.30 16.28
CA HIS A 83 0.44 0.87 16.21
C HIS A 83 1.75 0.63 15.44
N PRO A 84 2.91 0.62 16.12
CA PRO A 84 4.21 0.54 15.46
C PRO A 84 4.58 -0.86 14.96
N THR A 85 3.86 -1.90 15.39
CA THR A 85 4.16 -3.30 15.04
C THR A 85 3.36 -3.80 13.83
N LEU A 86 2.25 -3.15 13.48
CA LEU A 86 1.42 -3.58 12.37
C LEU A 86 2.11 -3.28 11.04
N LEU A 87 2.00 -4.21 10.09
CA LEU A 87 2.44 -4.02 8.71
C LEU A 87 1.27 -3.57 7.84
N PRO A 88 1.52 -2.80 6.77
CA PRO A 88 0.47 -2.52 5.81
C PRO A 88 0.07 -3.81 5.06
N VAL A 89 -1.21 -3.91 4.72
CA VAL A 89 -1.78 -5.05 3.99
C VAL A 89 -2.32 -4.56 2.65
N ALA A 90 -1.99 -5.26 1.57
CA ALA A 90 -2.48 -4.94 0.23
C ALA A 90 -3.41 -6.02 -0.31
N HIS A 91 -4.52 -5.58 -0.91
CA HIS A 91 -5.43 -6.46 -1.65
C HIS A 91 -5.33 -6.11 -3.14
N THR A 92 -4.41 -6.79 -3.83
CA THR A 92 -4.06 -6.48 -5.23
C THR A 92 -5.25 -6.60 -6.19
N CYS A 93 -6.14 -7.57 -5.96
CA CYS A 93 -7.33 -7.81 -6.79
C CYS A 93 -8.26 -6.60 -6.88
N ILE A 94 -8.31 -5.78 -5.82
CA ILE A 94 -9.20 -4.62 -5.71
C ILE A 94 -8.43 -3.30 -5.57
N PHE A 95 -7.11 -3.33 -5.74
CA PHE A 95 -6.22 -2.17 -5.65
C PHE A 95 -6.41 -1.37 -4.35
N LYS A 96 -6.40 -2.08 -3.22
CA LYS A 96 -6.59 -1.53 -1.87
C LYS A 96 -5.34 -1.68 -1.02
N LEU A 97 -5.02 -0.66 -0.25
CA LEU A 97 -3.98 -0.65 0.79
C LEU A 97 -4.60 -0.33 2.16
N CYS A 98 -4.49 -1.25 3.10
CA CYS A 98 -4.76 -1.04 4.51
C CYS A 98 -3.47 -0.51 5.18
N LEU A 99 -3.49 0.75 5.62
CA LEU A 99 -2.31 1.46 6.10
C LEU A 99 -2.47 1.82 7.59
N PRO A 100 -1.62 1.27 8.48
CA PRO A 100 -1.54 1.72 9.86
C PRO A 100 -1.18 3.20 10.01
N ARG A 101 -1.70 3.83 11.06
CA ARG A 101 -1.37 5.22 11.43
C ARG A 101 0.01 5.29 12.08
N TYR A 102 1.05 5.30 11.24
CA TYR A 102 2.43 5.48 11.71
C TYR A 102 2.72 6.94 12.09
N ASP A 103 3.37 7.09 13.25
CA ASP A 103 3.66 8.40 13.84
C ASP A 103 4.81 9.11 13.16
N THR A 104 5.84 8.36 12.80
CA THR A 104 7.08 8.89 12.23
C THR A 104 7.27 8.43 10.78
N PRO A 105 7.89 9.28 9.93
CA PRO A 105 8.19 8.91 8.56
C PRO A 105 9.21 7.75 8.47
N GLU A 106 10.12 7.62 9.44
CA GLU A 106 11.09 6.53 9.51
C GLU A 106 10.40 5.18 9.71
N LEU A 107 9.49 5.11 10.69
CA LEU A 107 8.71 3.90 10.98
C LEU A 107 7.85 3.51 9.79
N MET A 108 7.18 4.49 9.18
CA MET A 108 6.36 4.27 7.99
C MET A 108 7.18 3.67 6.84
N ARG A 109 8.36 4.25 6.57
CA ARG A 109 9.25 3.76 5.52
C ARG A 109 9.70 2.34 5.80
N GLU A 110 10.14 2.06 7.03
CA GLU A 110 10.60 0.73 7.45
C GLU A 110 9.50 -0.31 7.23
N LYS A 111 8.28 -0.08 7.76
CA LYS A 111 7.18 -1.06 7.70
C LYS A 111 6.63 -1.25 6.30
N VAL A 112 6.51 -0.18 5.51
CA VAL A 112 6.07 -0.30 4.11
C VAL A 112 7.08 -1.08 3.28
N LEU A 113 8.38 -0.79 3.39
CA LEU A 113 9.39 -1.52 2.63
C LEU A 113 9.50 -2.98 3.09
N LEU A 114 9.37 -3.25 4.39
CA LEU A 114 9.36 -4.61 4.94
C LEU A 114 8.19 -5.43 4.36
N ALA A 115 6.98 -4.86 4.33
CA ALA A 115 5.82 -5.54 3.76
C ALA A 115 5.98 -5.81 2.26
N VAL A 116 6.47 -4.83 1.50
CA VAL A 116 6.76 -4.98 0.06
C VAL A 116 7.78 -6.10 -0.18
N GLN A 117 8.86 -6.15 0.60
CA GLN A 117 9.90 -7.17 0.48
C GLN A 117 9.38 -8.57 0.82
N ASN A 118 8.66 -8.72 1.95
CA ASN A 118 8.10 -10.00 2.39
C ASN A 118 7.12 -10.60 1.36
N CYS A 119 6.33 -9.77 0.68
CA CYS A 119 5.42 -10.24 -0.36
C CYS A 119 6.11 -10.65 -1.66
N MET A 120 7.27 -10.08 -1.98
CA MET A 120 8.01 -10.41 -3.19
C MET A 120 9.00 -11.57 -3.01
N SER A 121 9.38 -11.89 -1.76
CA SER A 121 10.39 -12.91 -1.44
C SER A 121 9.81 -14.29 -1.10
N VAL A 122 8.66 -14.68 -1.67
CA VAL A 122 8.08 -16.02 -1.47
C VAL A 122 8.87 -17.08 -2.27
N ASP A 123 10.14 -17.24 -1.92
CA ASP A 123 11.05 -18.37 -2.17
C ASP A 123 12.10 -18.48 -1.02
N ILE A 124 11.80 -17.96 0.18
CA ILE A 124 12.62 -18.21 1.38
C ILE A 124 11.84 -19.13 2.32
N ASP A 125 12.24 -20.39 2.32
CA ASP A 125 11.79 -21.39 3.27
C ASP A 125 11.98 -20.89 4.71
N GLY A 126 10.86 -20.78 5.44
CA GLY A 126 10.82 -20.88 6.90
C GLY A 126 11.39 -19.72 7.72
N ALA A 127 10.63 -18.64 7.88
CA ALA A 127 10.44 -17.97 9.18
C ALA A 127 9.54 -16.72 9.03
N ALA A 128 8.30 -16.79 9.55
CA ALA A 128 7.65 -15.72 10.31
C ALA A 128 6.20 -16.12 10.64
N ASN A 129 6.02 -16.71 11.83
CA ASN A 129 4.73 -16.84 12.48
C ASN A 129 4.24 -15.45 12.98
N GLU A 130 3.92 -14.55 12.05
CA GLU A 130 3.33 -13.23 12.36
C GLU A 130 2.18 -12.84 11.40
N GLY A 131 1.84 -13.68 10.42
CA GLY A 131 0.72 -13.45 9.51
C GLY A 131 -0.67 -13.64 10.15
N ALA A 132 -0.76 -14.34 11.29
CA ALA A 132 -2.04 -14.65 11.94
C ALA A 132 -2.70 -13.41 12.59
N ALA A 133 -1.92 -12.43 13.03
CA ALA A 133 -2.47 -11.19 13.60
C ALA A 133 -3.02 -10.22 12.53
N LEU A 134 -2.54 -10.35 11.29
CA LEU A 134 -2.91 -9.46 10.17
C LEU A 134 -4.31 -9.71 9.62
N VAL A 135 -4.98 -10.81 9.97
CA VAL A 135 -6.34 -11.14 9.51
C VAL A 135 -7.37 -10.99 10.62
N ALA A 136 -6.93 -10.98 11.89
CA ALA A 136 -7.82 -10.99 13.05
C ALA A 136 -8.68 -9.72 13.17
N TRP A 137 -8.12 -8.57 12.79
CA TRP A 137 -8.84 -7.29 12.83
C TRP A 137 -9.84 -7.10 11.67
N GLU A 138 -9.61 -7.72 10.51
CA GLU A 138 -10.58 -7.68 9.39
C GLU A 138 -11.85 -8.45 9.73
N VAL A 139 -11.70 -9.53 10.51
CA VAL A 139 -12.83 -10.28 11.05
C VAL A 139 -13.58 -9.46 12.09
N ASP A 140 -12.86 -8.74 12.95
CA ASP A 140 -13.46 -7.88 13.99
C ASP A 140 -14.23 -6.69 13.39
N GLU A 141 -13.68 -6.02 12.36
CA GLU A 141 -14.35 -4.92 11.66
C GLU A 141 -15.55 -5.40 10.84
N ALA A 142 -15.45 -6.56 10.17
CA ALA A 142 -16.56 -7.16 9.46
C ALA A 142 -17.68 -7.62 10.42
N LEU A 143 -17.31 -8.10 11.62
CA LEU A 143 -18.26 -8.47 12.66
C LEU A 143 -18.95 -7.23 13.24
N ALA A 144 -18.19 -6.18 13.57
CA ALA A 144 -18.74 -4.91 14.07
C ALA A 144 -19.69 -4.25 13.04
N ALA A 145 -19.32 -4.26 11.75
CA ALA A 145 -20.18 -3.75 10.68
C ALA A 145 -21.44 -4.60 10.47
N ALA A 146 -21.37 -5.91 10.70
CA ALA A 146 -22.53 -6.79 10.64
C ALA A 146 -23.48 -6.60 11.83
N GLU A 147 -22.97 -6.30 13.02
CA GLU A 147 -23.78 -6.03 14.22
C GLU A 147 -24.56 -4.70 14.10
N GLU A 148 -23.99 -3.67 13.49
CA GLU A 148 -24.68 -2.38 13.29
C GLU A 148 -25.82 -2.47 12.25
N ALA A 149 -25.73 -3.40 11.29
CA ALA A 149 -26.76 -3.58 10.25
C ALA A 149 -27.99 -4.40 10.71
N VAL A 150 -27.96 -4.97 11.92
CA VAL A 150 -29.03 -5.81 12.49
C VAL A 150 -29.83 -5.06 13.58
N SER A 151 -29.46 -3.82 13.91
CA SER A 151 -30.23 -2.93 14.80
C SER A 151 -31.13 -1.96 14.04
#